data_AF-A0A843S6E9-F1
#
_entry.id   AF-A0A843S6E9-F1
#
_cell.length_a   1.000
_cell.length_b   1.000
_cell.length_c   1.000
_cell.angle_alpha   90.00
_cell.angle_beta   90.00
_cell.angle_gamma   90.00
#
_symmetry.space_group_name_H-M   'P 1'
#
loop_
_entity.id
_entity.type
_entity.pdbx_description
1 polymer ?
#
loop_
_entity_poly.entity_id
_entity_poly.type
_entity_poly.pdbx_seq_one_letter_code
_entity_poly.pdbx_strand_id
1 'polypeptide(L)' 'MQVPLAEARLQGDLGLPPEAHGIVLFAHGSGSSRHSPRNQYVARTLERRHLATLLIDLLTPEEEAIDDDSAQY' A
#
# COMPACT_ATOMS: atom_id res chain seq x y z
N MET A 1 0.02 9.77 1.40
CA MET A 1 1.20 10.17 2.20
C MET A 1 2.47 9.62 1.57
N GLN A 2 3.64 10.10 1.98
CA GLN A 2 4.93 9.57 1.53
C GLN A 2 5.66 8.91 2.69
N VAL A 3 6.27 7.75 2.44
CA VAL A 3 7.16 7.05 3.38
C VAL A 3 8.59 7.23 2.87
N PRO A 4 9.45 7.99 3.59
CA PRO A 4 10.82 8.21 3.17
C PRO A 4 11.66 6.94 3.40
N LEU A 5 12.48 6.62 2.41
CA LEU A 5 13.58 5.67 2.50
C LEU A 5 14.91 6.42 2.37
N ALA A 6 16.04 5.71 2.46
CA ALA A 6 17.36 6.32 2.33
C ALA A 6 17.56 7.02 0.97
N GLU A 7 17.08 6.40 -0.12
CA GLU A 7 17.32 6.87 -1.49
C GLU A 7 16.04 7.07 -2.30
N ALA A 8 14.86 6.84 -1.70
CA ALA A 8 13.58 6.87 -2.39
C ALA A 8 12.44 7.36 -1.49
N ARG A 9 11.27 7.57 -2.09
CA ARG A 9 10.03 7.87 -1.36
C ARG A 9 8.90 7.01 -1.90
N LEU A 10 8.30 6.22 -1.02
CA LEU A 10 7.18 5.35 -1.37
C LEU A 10 5.85 6.09 -1.16
N GLN A 11 4.90 5.87 -2.06
CA GLN A 11 3.54 6.39 -1.90
C GLN A 11 2.73 5.44 -1.03
N GLY A 12 1.91 5.98 -0.14
CA GLY A 12 0.98 5.16 0.61
C GLY A 12 -0.28 5.88 1.02
N ASP A 13 -1.35 5.11 1.20
CA ASP A 13 -2.66 5.58 1.63
C ASP A 13 -2.89 5.09 3.07
N LEU A 14 -2.97 6.07 4.00
CA LEU A 14 -3.16 5.83 5.43
C LEU A 14 -4.64 6.01 5.78
N GLY A 15 -5.29 4.92 6.20
CA GLY A 15 -6.58 4.95 6.87
C GLY A 15 -6.39 4.99 8.39
N LEU A 16 -6.86 6.04 9.05
CA LEU A 16 -6.72 6.21 10.50
C LEU A 16 -8.10 6.47 11.15
N PRO A 17 -8.85 5.42 11.52
CA PRO A 17 -10.10 5.58 12.23
C PRO A 17 -9.87 6.10 13.66
N PRO A 18 -10.85 6.76 14.29
CA PRO A 18 -10.80 7.10 15.71
C PRO A 18 -10.54 5.86 16.57
N GLU A 19 -9.79 6.04 17.65
CA GLU A 19 -9.49 4.99 18.63
C GLU A 19 -8.78 3.76 18.04
N ALA A 20 -8.02 3.93 16.96
CA ALA A 20 -7.29 2.82 16.36
C ALA A 20 -6.34 2.13 17.36
N HIS A 21 -6.48 0.81 17.53
CA HIS A 21 -5.72 0.03 18.51
C HIS A 21 -4.47 -0.66 17.92
N GLY A 22 -4.29 -0.57 16.60
CA GLY A 22 -3.17 -1.16 15.87
C GLY A 22 -3.21 -0.76 14.41
N ILE A 23 -2.15 -1.12 13.67
CA ILE A 23 -2.02 -0.83 12.23
C ILE A 23 -1.78 -2.12 11.44
N VAL A 24 -2.45 -2.23 10.29
CA VAL A 24 -2.24 -3.30 9.31
C VAL A 24 -1.57 -2.72 8.07
N LEU A 25 -0.38 -3.23 7.74
CA LEU A 25 0.35 -2.88 6.54
C LEU A 25 -0.02 -3.83 5.40
N PHE A 26 -0.42 -3.29 4.25
CA PHE A 26 -0.65 -4.07 3.05
C PHE A 26 0.59 -4.01 2.16
N ALA A 27 1.28 -5.13 2.05
CA ALA A 27 2.24 -5.41 0.99
C ALA A 27 1.47 -5.95 -0.22
N HIS A 28 1.52 -5.25 -1.35
CA HIS A 28 0.94 -5.75 -2.60
C HIS A 28 1.95 -6.65 -3.33
N GLY A 29 1.43 -7.47 -4.26
CA GLY A 29 2.25 -8.35 -5.09
C GLY A 29 2.53 -7.73 -6.45
N SER A 30 3.43 -8.32 -7.23
CA SER A 30 3.81 -7.88 -8.58
C SER A 30 2.58 -7.58 -9.47
N GLY A 31 2.67 -6.50 -10.25
CA GLY A 31 1.59 -5.97 -11.09
C GLY A 31 0.38 -5.40 -10.31
N SER A 32 0.50 -5.19 -9.00
CA SER A 32 -0.53 -4.55 -8.18
C SER A 32 0.05 -3.36 -7.44
N SER A 33 -0.83 -2.44 -7.02
CA SER A 33 -0.42 -1.22 -6.33
C SER A 33 -1.30 -0.96 -5.10
N ARG A 34 -1.04 0.13 -4.39
CA ARG A 34 -1.91 0.65 -3.33
C ARG A 34 -3.35 0.88 -3.80
N HIS A 35 -3.57 0.97 -5.12
CA HIS A 35 -4.88 1.14 -5.75
C HIS A 35 -5.65 -0.17 -5.96
N SER A 36 -5.10 -1.32 -5.55
CA SER A 36 -5.76 -2.62 -5.66
C SER A 36 -7.18 -2.59 -5.02
N PRO A 37 -8.26 -2.73 -5.82
CA PRO A 37 -9.63 -2.65 -5.29
C PRO A 37 -9.92 -3.68 -4.20
N ARG A 38 -9.29 -4.86 -4.31
CA ARG A 38 -9.36 -5.93 -3.31
C ARG A 38 -8.75 -5.48 -1.98
N ASN A 39 -7.52 -4.95 -1.99
CA ASN A 39 -6.85 -4.53 -0.76
C ASN A 39 -7.53 -3.31 -0.14
N GLN A 40 -8.01 -2.35 -0.95
CA GLN A 40 -8.80 -1.24 -0.46
C GLN A 40 -10.11 -1.68 0.20
N TYR A 41 -10.77 -2.72 -0.33
CA TYR A 41 -11.96 -3.30 0.29
C TYR A 41 -11.64 -3.93 1.67
N VAL A 42 -10.55 -4.68 1.77
CA VAL A 42 -10.11 -5.27 3.05
C VAL A 42 -9.73 -4.15 4.03
N ALA A 43 -8.98 -3.13 3.60
CA ALA A 43 -8.58 -2.00 4.44
C ALA A 43 -9.80 -1.29 5.05
N ARG A 44 -10.78 -0.88 4.22
CA ARG A 44 -12.04 -0.29 4.71
C ARG A 44 -12.79 -1.20 5.68
N THR A 45 -12.64 -2.52 5.55
CA THR A 45 -13.28 -3.49 6.45
C THR A 45 -12.57 -3.60 7.80
N LEU A 46 -11.25 -3.45 7.83
CA LEU A 46 -10.46 -3.38 9.05
C LEU A 46 -10.63 -2.04 9.77
N GLU A 47 -10.71 -0.93 9.02
CA GLU A 47 -10.96 0.41 9.57
C GLU A 47 -12.29 0.48 10.34
N ARG A 48 -13.35 -0.18 9.82
CA ARG A 48 -14.63 -0.33 10.53
C ARG A 48 -14.53 -1.10 11.86
N ARG A 49 -13.40 -1.75 12.14
CA ARG A 49 -13.11 -2.45 13.40
C ARG A 49 -12.01 -1.75 14.21
N HIS A 50 -11.80 -0.45 14.00
CA HIS A 50 -10.80 0.36 14.72
C HIS A 50 -9.36 -0.13 14.55
N LEU A 51 -9.02 -0.61 13.34
CA LEU A 51 -7.64 -0.85 12.92
C LEU A 51 -7.25 0.20 11.89
N ALA A 52 -6.11 0.86 12.11
CA ALA A 52 -5.49 1.68 11.09
C ALA A 52 -4.96 0.78 9.96
N THR A 53 -4.87 1.34 8.76
CA THR A 53 -4.43 0.63 7.56
C THR A 53 -3.42 1.48 6.83
N LEU A 54 -2.38 0.86 6.28
CA LEU A 54 -1.45 1.50 5.36
C LEU A 54 -1.30 0.63 4.12
N LEU A 55 -1.81 1.14 2.99
CA LEU A 55 -1.54 0.56 1.68
C LEU A 55 -0.36 1.31 1.10
N ILE A 56 0.72 0.62 0.77
CA ILE A 56 1.97 1.25 0.33
C ILE A 56 2.42 0.66 -1.00
N ASP A 57 2.98 1.51 -1.86
CA ASP A 57 3.75 1.06 -3.02
C ASP A 57 5.12 0.59 -2.60
N LEU A 58 5.42 -0.69 -2.85
CA LEU A 58 6.69 -1.30 -2.46
C LEU A 58 7.83 -0.97 -3.42
N LEU A 59 7.48 -0.56 -4.62
CA LEU A 59 8.40 -0.16 -5.67
C LEU A 59 8.31 1.35 -5.88
N THR A 60 9.42 1.97 -6.26
CA THR A 60 9.36 3.32 -6.84
C THR A 60 8.68 3.27 -8.21
N PRO A 61 8.19 4.40 -8.75
CA PRO A 61 7.62 4.43 -10.09
C PRO A 61 8.57 3.90 -11.18
N GLU A 62 9.88 4.10 -11.00
CA GLU A 62 10.90 3.58 -11.91
C GLU A 62 11.05 2.06 -11.80
N GLU A 63 11.01 1.51 -10.59
CA GLU A 63 11.04 0.07 -10.35
C GLU A 63 9.74 -0.62 -10.81
N GLU A 64 8.59 0.03 -10.63
CA GLU A 64 7.28 -0.46 -11.07
C GLU A 64 7.22 -0.57 -12.61
N ALA A 65 7.81 0.40 -13.33
CA ALA A 65 7.93 0.33 -14.79
C ALA A 65 8.80 -0.86 -15.26
N ILE A 66 9.82 -1.24 -14.49
CA ILE A 66 10.67 -2.41 -14.80
C ILE A 66 9.92 -3.71 -14.47
N ASP A 67 9.18 -3.75 -13.35
CA ASP A 67 8.39 -4.94 -12.93
C ASP A 67 7.31 -5.26 -13.97
N ASP A 68 6.57 -4.24 -14.44
CA ASP A 68 5.53 -4.38 -15.47
C ASP A 68 6.05 -4.96 -16.79
N ASP A 69 7.26 -4.58 -17.21
CA ASP A 69 7.92 -5.14 -18.39
C ASP A 69 8.41 -6.57 -18.16
N SER A 70 8.86 -6.89 -16.95
CA SER A 70 9.39 -8.22 -16.60
C SER A 70 8.31 -9.28 -16.35
N ALA A 71 7.10 -8.86 -15.94
CA ALA A 71 5.95 -9.73 -15.78
C ALA A 71 5.35 -10.23 -17.12
N GLN A 72 5.88 -9.74 -18.26
CA GLN A 72 5.47 -10.13 -19.61
C GLN A 72 6.32 -11.24 -20.26
N TYR A 73 7.29 -11.84 -19.54
CA TYR A 73 8.11 -12.97 -20.01
C TYR A 73 7.82 -14.29 -19.30
#